data_AF-A0A4Y3FWN4-F1
#
_entry.id   AF-A0A4Y3FWN4-F1
#
_cell.length_a   1.000
_cell.length_b   1.000
_cell.length_c   1.000
_cell.angle_alpha   90.00
_cell.angle_beta   90.00
_cell.angle_gamma   90.00
#
_symmetry.space_group_name_H-M   'P 1'
#
loop_
_entity.id
_entity.type
_entity.pdbx_description
1 polymer ?
#
loop_
_entity_poly.entity_id
_entity_poly.type
_entity_poly.pdbx_seq_one_letter_code
_entity_poly.pdbx_strand_id
1 'polypeptide(L)'
;MQKLLVELKNTSGDAPQVPCSVSEVLNRDKSLSVPYKVLANNSSDEDKHSGKSRQDLRVPVLNMHGKPLMPMRPRKARVFQKQEKAAVVQRSPFTIQLRHPSGETKQALKLGIDAGYSTIGFSVISDKSELLYSELTLRKRISKLIEQKRNYRKTRRSRLWYRKRHKPSVRRKRYRLQPNDLVKYIKSLCKVKGVPNYGEYVTLVNKIGKICGINVRKIEMVKYGKGIQF
;
A
#
# COMPACT_ATOMS: atom_id res chain seq x y z
N MET A 1 -9.24 -4.20 30.91
CA MET A 1 -8.32 -4.49 29.79
C MET A 1 -8.77 -3.73 28.56
N GLN A 2 -8.17 -2.58 28.26
CA GLN A 2 -8.48 -1.81 27.04
C GLN A 2 -7.37 -2.02 26.02
N LYS A 3 -7.72 -2.53 24.84
CA LYS A 3 -6.81 -2.67 23.68
C LYS A 3 -6.70 -1.31 22.99
N LEU A 4 -5.52 -0.71 22.99
CA LEU A 4 -5.23 0.45 22.14
C LEU A 4 -4.92 -0.04 20.73
N LEU A 5 -5.91 0.04 19.84
CA LEU A 5 -5.70 -0.03 18.39
C LEU A 5 -5.18 1.32 17.92
N VAL A 6 -3.90 1.39 17.55
CA VAL A 6 -3.33 2.55 16.88
C VAL A 6 -3.64 2.42 15.39
N GLU A 7 -4.69 3.09 14.93
CA GLU A 7 -4.97 3.26 13.50
C GLU A 7 -3.96 4.24 12.88
N LEU A 8 -3.11 3.75 11.98
CA LEU A 8 -2.30 4.58 11.09
C LEU A 8 -3.20 5.21 10.02
N LYS A 9 -3.72 6.42 10.30
CA LYS A 9 -4.69 7.13 9.43
C LYS A 9 -4.16 7.59 8.05
N ASN A 10 -2.91 7.32 7.68
CA ASN A 10 -2.26 8.03 6.57
C ASN A 10 -1.50 7.16 5.54
N THR A 11 -1.89 5.90 5.33
CA THR A 11 -1.36 5.10 4.22
C THR A 11 -2.25 5.27 2.98
N SER A 12 -1.80 6.04 1.98
CA SER A 12 -2.54 6.15 0.71
C SER A 12 -2.40 4.83 -0.07
N GLY A 13 -3.50 4.08 -0.17
CA GLY A 13 -3.58 2.73 -0.75
C GLY A 13 -3.53 2.61 -2.27
N ASP A 14 -3.01 3.59 -3.02
CA ASP A 14 -3.01 3.54 -4.49
C ASP A 14 -1.66 4.00 -5.07
N ALA A 15 -0.76 3.04 -5.31
CA ALA A 15 0.36 3.22 -6.22
C ALA A 15 0.03 2.52 -7.55
N PRO A 16 -0.08 3.24 -8.69
CA PRO A 16 -0.27 2.58 -9.97
C PRO A 16 1.01 1.81 -10.34
N GLN A 17 0.88 0.50 -10.57
CA GLN A 17 1.92 -0.30 -11.20
C GLN A 17 2.05 0.14 -12.66
N VAL A 18 3.07 0.95 -12.95
CA VAL A 18 3.50 1.19 -14.33
C VAL A 18 4.46 0.06 -14.68
N PRO A 19 4.17 -0.80 -15.68
CA PRO A 19 5.15 -1.73 -16.19
C PRO A 19 6.13 -0.92 -17.06
N CYS A 20 7.33 -0.64 -16.53
CA CYS A 20 8.44 -0.22 -17.38
C CYS A 20 8.97 -1.47 -18.09
N SER A 21 8.79 -1.53 -19.41
CA SER A 21 9.45 -2.49 -20.28
C SER A 21 10.92 -2.12 -20.42
N VAL A 22 11.78 -2.69 -19.58
CA VAL A 22 13.21 -2.81 -19.88
C VAL A 22 13.50 -4.30 -19.94
N SER A 23 13.55 -4.81 -21.16
CA SER A 23 14.03 -6.14 -21.48
C SER A 23 15.56 -6.14 -21.40
N GLU A 24 16.11 -6.68 -20.32
CA GLU A 24 17.45 -7.28 -20.36
C GLU A 24 17.28 -8.78 -20.15
N VAL A 25 17.34 -9.51 -21.26
CA VAL A 25 17.47 -10.96 -21.26
C VAL A 25 18.87 -11.28 -20.78
N LEU A 26 19.02 -11.52 -19.48
CA LEU A 26 20.18 -12.19 -18.92
C LEU A 26 19.74 -13.61 -18.52
N ASN A 27 20.32 -14.59 -19.22
CA ASN A 27 20.22 -16.01 -18.86
C ASN A 27 20.60 -16.18 -17.39
N ARG A 28 19.62 -16.52 -16.55
CA ARG A 28 19.84 -16.86 -15.15
C ARG A 28 19.44 -18.31 -14.96
N ASP A 29 20.43 -19.18 -14.89
CA ASP A 29 20.24 -20.59 -14.54
C ASP A 29 19.47 -20.69 -13.22
N LYS A 30 18.35 -21.41 -13.26
CA LYS A 30 17.50 -21.71 -12.10
C LYS A 30 18.09 -22.91 -11.34
N SER A 31 19.22 -22.72 -10.69
CA SER A 31 19.65 -23.63 -9.62
C SER A 31 19.48 -22.92 -8.27
N LEU A 32 18.58 -23.45 -7.43
CA LEU A 32 18.42 -23.01 -6.05
C LEU A 32 19.63 -23.51 -5.25
N SER A 33 20.67 -22.68 -5.13
CA SER A 33 21.97 -23.08 -4.58
C SER A 33 22.11 -23.00 -3.06
N VAL A 34 21.03 -22.82 -2.27
CA VAL A 34 21.18 -22.75 -0.80
C VAL A 34 20.02 -23.44 -0.06
N PRO A 35 20.27 -24.55 0.68
CA PRO A 35 19.25 -25.30 1.42
C PRO A 35 19.09 -24.87 2.88
N TYR A 36 19.39 -23.61 3.22
CA TYR A 36 19.14 -23.08 4.57
C TYR A 36 18.59 -21.65 4.53
N LYS A 37 17.70 -21.32 5.46
CA LYS A 37 17.25 -19.93 5.69
C LYS A 37 18.48 -19.09 6.02
N VAL A 38 18.97 -18.34 5.06
CA VAL A 38 19.99 -17.31 5.28
C VAL A 38 19.32 -16.20 6.09
N LEU A 39 19.60 -16.13 7.40
CA LEU A 39 19.32 -14.93 8.19
C LEU A 39 20.35 -13.86 7.80
N ALA A 40 20.20 -13.30 6.60
CA ALA A 40 21.10 -12.29 6.07
C ALA A 40 20.95 -11.00 6.88
N ASN A 41 22.04 -10.59 7.54
CA ASN A 41 22.21 -9.23 8.04
C ASN A 41 22.78 -8.39 6.89
N ASN A 42 21.97 -7.57 6.23
CA ASN A 42 22.43 -6.61 5.22
C ASN A 42 22.80 -5.25 5.84
N SER A 43 23.50 -5.23 6.97
CA SER A 43 24.03 -3.99 7.55
C SER A 43 25.53 -4.18 7.72
N SER A 44 26.29 -3.76 6.71
CA SER A 44 27.76 -3.91 6.65
C SER A 44 28.54 -2.71 7.18
N ASP A 45 27.90 -1.66 7.70
CA ASP A 45 28.63 -0.46 8.13
C ASP A 45 28.51 -0.23 9.64
N GLU A 46 29.64 -0.49 10.30
CA GLU A 46 30.11 0.04 11.58
C GLU A 46 29.70 -0.67 12.89
N ASP A 47 30.22 -1.88 13.09
CA ASP A 47 30.54 -2.38 14.45
C ASP A 47 31.82 -1.68 14.97
N LYS A 48 31.80 -0.34 15.09
CA LYS A 48 32.84 0.35 15.85
C LYS A 48 32.61 0.02 17.33
N HIS A 49 33.43 -0.86 17.90
CA HIS A 49 33.53 -1.02 19.34
C HIS A 49 33.87 0.34 19.96
N SER A 50 32.85 1.08 20.41
CA SER A 50 33.10 2.29 21.20
C SER A 50 33.81 1.80 22.46
N GLY A 51 35.07 2.18 22.65
CA GLY A 51 35.89 1.82 23.81
C GLY A 51 35.41 2.43 25.12
N LYS A 52 34.09 2.62 25.30
CA LYS A 52 33.46 3.16 26.48
C LYS A 52 33.10 2.01 27.41
N SER A 53 33.91 1.82 28.44
CA SER A 53 33.69 0.89 29.56
C SER A 53 32.44 1.16 30.42
N ARG A 54 31.52 2.02 29.96
CA ARG A 54 30.38 2.56 30.75
C ARG A 54 28.99 2.17 30.24
N GLN A 55 28.85 1.40 29.16
CA GLN A 55 27.54 0.94 28.71
C GLN A 55 27.22 -0.44 29.33
N ASP A 56 26.16 -0.54 30.14
CA ASP A 56 25.59 -1.83 30.59
C ASP A 56 24.91 -2.50 29.40
N LEU A 57 25.71 -3.08 28.51
CA LEU A 57 25.22 -3.86 27.37
C LEU A 57 24.41 -5.03 27.91
N ARG A 58 23.12 -5.08 27.58
CA ARG A 58 22.26 -6.21 27.92
C ARG A 58 21.80 -6.95 26.68
N VAL A 59 21.72 -8.26 26.79
CA VAL A 59 21.29 -9.18 25.74
C VAL A 59 19.80 -9.46 25.94
N PRO A 60 18.94 -9.16 24.95
CA PRO A 60 17.55 -9.61 24.96
C PRO A 60 17.44 -11.13 25.04
N VAL A 61 16.55 -11.61 25.89
CA VAL A 61 16.34 -13.04 26.17
C VAL A 61 14.89 -13.41 25.93
N LEU A 62 14.67 -14.53 25.25
CA LEU A 62 13.36 -15.16 25.08
C LEU A 62 13.27 -16.45 25.91
N ASN A 63 12.08 -16.74 26.44
CA ASN A 63 11.75 -18.02 27.05
C ASN A 63 11.62 -19.13 25.97
N MET A 64 11.49 -20.39 26.37
CA MET A 64 11.18 -21.53 25.50
C MET A 64 9.93 -21.27 24.64
N HIS A 65 8.91 -20.61 25.21
CA HIS A 65 7.69 -20.21 24.52
C HIS A 65 7.82 -18.96 23.63
N GLY A 66 9.02 -18.41 23.45
CA GLY A 66 9.26 -17.22 22.63
C GLY A 66 8.84 -15.89 23.26
N LYS A 67 8.35 -15.89 24.51
CA LYS A 67 8.02 -14.67 25.24
C LYS A 67 9.28 -13.97 25.75
N PRO A 68 9.36 -12.63 25.75
CA PRO A 68 10.53 -11.90 26.25
C PRO A 68 10.68 -12.08 27.76
N LEU A 69 11.92 -12.17 28.24
CA LEU A 69 12.32 -12.17 29.65
C LEU A 69 13.17 -10.93 29.97
N MET A 70 13.52 -10.76 31.24
CA MET A 70 14.48 -9.71 31.64
C MET A 70 15.81 -9.90 30.91
N PRO A 71 16.39 -8.83 30.37
CA PRO A 71 17.61 -8.94 29.57
C PRO A 71 18.81 -9.28 30.47
N MET A 72 19.73 -10.08 29.94
CA MET A 72 20.84 -10.64 30.71
C MET A 72 22.18 -10.01 30.34
N ARG A 73 23.17 -10.12 31.22
CA ARG A 73 24.54 -9.70 30.92
C ARG A 73 25.17 -10.59 29.82
N PRO A 74 25.93 -10.03 28.86
CA PRO A 74 26.59 -10.75 27.78
C PRO A 74 27.46 -11.92 28.25
N ARG A 75 28.14 -11.79 29.41
CA ARG A 75 28.91 -12.88 30.01
C ARG A 75 28.04 -14.12 30.27
N LYS A 76 26.86 -13.93 30.88
CA LYS A 76 25.94 -15.02 31.21
C LYS A 76 25.31 -15.61 29.93
N ALA A 77 24.98 -14.77 28.94
CA ALA A 77 24.50 -15.21 27.63
C ALA A 77 25.50 -16.15 26.94
N ARG A 78 26.80 -15.78 26.92
CA ARG A 78 27.87 -16.63 26.38
C ARG A 78 28.02 -17.96 27.12
N VAL A 79 27.93 -17.95 28.44
CA VAL A 79 27.98 -19.20 29.23
C VAL A 79 26.82 -20.11 28.89
N PHE A 80 25.61 -19.57 28.74
CA PHE A 80 24.42 -20.35 28.38
C PHE A 80 24.53 -20.94 26.97
N GLN A 81 25.13 -20.19 26.04
CA GLN A 81 25.40 -20.69 24.69
C GLN A 81 26.46 -21.80 24.70
N LYS A 82 27.57 -21.64 25.45
CA LYS A 82 28.61 -22.68 25.60
C LYS A 82 28.08 -23.97 26.24
N GLN A 83 27.09 -23.84 27.13
CA GLN A 83 26.43 -24.98 27.79
C GLN A 83 25.23 -25.52 26.99
N GLU A 84 24.99 -25.02 25.77
CA GLU A 84 23.86 -25.40 24.91
C GLU A 84 22.45 -25.19 25.53
N LYS A 85 22.37 -24.40 26.62
CA LYS A 85 21.13 -24.04 27.33
C LYS A 85 20.33 -22.94 26.63
N ALA A 86 20.91 -22.31 25.62
CA ALA A 86 20.29 -21.26 24.83
C ALA A 86 20.70 -21.34 23.36
N ALA A 87 19.77 -21.02 22.47
CA ALA A 87 19.99 -20.90 21.03
C ALA A 87 19.99 -19.42 20.61
N VAL A 88 20.77 -19.07 19.59
CA VAL A 88 20.76 -17.72 19.01
C VAL A 88 19.59 -17.63 18.03
N VAL A 89 18.73 -16.63 18.23
CA VAL A 89 17.58 -16.36 17.34
C VAL A 89 17.94 -15.30 16.31
N GLN A 90 18.55 -14.21 16.77
CA GLN A 90 18.89 -13.04 15.94
C GLN A 90 20.29 -12.54 16.30
N ARG A 91 21.06 -12.12 15.30
CA ARG A 91 22.42 -11.60 15.50
C ARG A 91 22.45 -10.10 15.76
N SER A 92 21.56 -9.32 15.15
CA SER A 92 21.44 -7.88 15.36
C SER A 92 19.96 -7.46 15.49
N PRO A 93 19.50 -7.03 16.68
CA PRO A 93 20.21 -7.13 17.95
C PRO A 93 20.49 -8.59 18.35
N PHE A 94 21.62 -8.84 19.02
CA PHE A 94 22.00 -10.18 19.45
C PHE A 94 21.00 -10.70 20.50
N THR A 95 20.17 -11.67 20.12
CA THR A 95 19.05 -12.16 20.91
C THR A 95 19.15 -13.67 21.05
N ILE A 96 19.01 -14.16 22.28
CA ILE A 96 19.06 -15.59 22.59
C ILE A 96 17.71 -16.08 23.11
N GLN A 97 17.42 -17.35 22.86
CA GLN A 97 16.26 -18.05 23.39
C GLN A 97 16.72 -19.19 24.30
N LEU A 98 16.17 -19.25 25.51
CA LEU A 98 16.45 -20.31 26.47
C LEU A 98 15.77 -21.61 26.04
N ARG A 99 16.50 -22.73 26.18
CA ARG A 99 16.00 -24.10 25.93
C ARG A 99 15.55 -24.83 27.19
N HIS A 100 15.69 -24.20 28.34
CA HIS A 100 15.31 -24.74 29.64
C HIS A 100 14.19 -23.88 30.24
N PRO A 101 13.34 -24.46 31.10
CA PRO A 101 12.26 -23.71 31.75
C PRO A 101 12.85 -22.62 32.64
N SER A 102 12.31 -21.41 32.53
CA SER A 102 12.71 -20.25 33.34
C SER A 102 11.47 -19.53 33.87
N GLY A 103 11.58 -18.93 35.05
CA GLY A 103 10.50 -18.14 35.65
C GLY A 103 10.15 -16.92 34.79
N GLU A 104 8.86 -16.55 34.76
CA GLU A 104 8.35 -15.46 33.92
C GLU A 104 8.27 -14.10 34.64
N THR A 105 8.80 -13.99 35.86
CA THR A 105 8.75 -12.77 36.67
C THR A 105 9.55 -11.64 36.02
N LYS A 106 8.92 -10.48 35.82
CA LYS A 106 9.51 -9.29 35.21
C LYS A 106 9.41 -8.10 36.16
N GLN A 107 10.39 -7.20 36.06
CA GLN A 107 10.34 -5.91 36.73
C GLN A 107 9.53 -4.93 35.87
N ALA A 108 8.72 -4.09 36.51
CA ALA A 108 8.02 -3.01 35.81
C ALA A 108 9.03 -1.96 35.33
N LEU A 109 8.87 -1.49 34.10
CA LEU A 109 9.72 -0.47 33.47
C LEU A 109 8.84 0.59 32.82
N LYS A 110 9.29 1.83 32.83
CA LYS A 110 8.64 2.96 32.16
C LYS A 110 9.45 3.31 30.90
N LEU A 111 8.77 3.41 29.77
CA LEU A 111 9.37 3.82 28.50
C LEU A 111 9.03 5.29 28.25
N GLY A 112 10.05 6.14 28.21
CA GLY A 112 9.95 7.53 27.79
C GLY A 112 10.30 7.65 26.30
N ILE A 113 9.44 8.29 25.52
CA ILE A 113 9.70 8.61 24.12
C ILE A 113 9.46 10.11 23.96
N ASP A 114 10.50 10.84 23.59
CA ASP A 114 10.44 12.24 23.23
C ASP A 114 10.60 12.39 21.71
N ALA A 115 9.52 12.78 21.04
CA ALA A 115 9.45 12.83 19.59
C ALA A 115 9.67 14.25 19.08
N GLY A 116 10.92 14.56 18.73
CA GLY A 116 11.29 15.79 18.04
C GLY A 116 11.11 15.70 16.51
N TYR A 117 11.23 16.84 15.83
CA TYR A 117 11.13 16.91 14.37
C TYR A 117 12.25 16.16 13.65
N SER A 118 13.48 16.28 14.14
CA SER A 118 14.67 15.68 13.52
C SER A 118 15.20 14.47 14.27
N THR A 119 14.96 14.41 15.57
CA THR A 119 15.52 13.39 16.44
C THR A 119 14.45 12.91 17.40
N ILE A 120 14.40 11.59 17.60
CA ILE A 120 13.52 10.96 18.58
C ILE A 120 14.42 10.42 19.69
N GLY A 121 14.29 10.97 20.88
CA GLY A 121 14.91 10.43 22.09
C GLY A 121 14.05 9.32 22.66
N PHE A 122 14.67 8.23 23.10
CA PHE A 122 13.97 7.21 23.87
C PHE A 122 14.81 6.73 25.04
N SER A 123 14.13 6.54 26.18
CA SER A 123 14.73 6.10 27.42
C SER A 123 13.87 5.04 28.10
N VAL A 124 14.53 4.08 28.76
CA VAL A 124 13.87 3.05 29.57
C VAL A 124 14.28 3.25 31.01
N ILE A 125 13.31 3.55 31.86
CA ILE A 125 13.51 3.96 33.25
C ILE A 125 12.98 2.86 34.17
N SER A 126 13.81 2.49 35.16
CA SER A 126 13.39 1.75 36.34
C SER A 126 13.34 2.73 37.53
N ASP A 127 12.71 2.35 38.64
CA ASP A 127 12.55 3.26 39.79
C ASP A 127 13.88 3.76 40.37
N LYS A 128 14.98 3.02 40.15
CA LYS A 128 16.32 3.35 40.66
C LYS A 128 17.23 4.02 39.65
N SER A 129 17.07 3.73 38.36
CA SER A 129 18.04 4.11 37.33
C SER A 129 17.47 4.00 35.93
N GLU A 130 18.05 4.77 35.01
CA GLU A 130 17.83 4.63 33.57
C GLU A 130 18.65 3.44 33.03
N LEU A 131 17.97 2.49 32.38
CA LEU A 131 18.58 1.26 31.87
C LEU A 131 19.11 1.40 30.45
N LEU A 132 18.40 2.14 29.61
CA LEU A 132 18.74 2.36 28.21
C LEU A 132 18.38 3.79 27.85
N TYR A 133 19.26 4.44 27.10
CA TYR A 133 18.99 5.72 26.46
C TYR A 133 19.58 5.67 25.05
N SER A 134 18.86 6.23 24.09
CA SER A 134 19.39 6.44 22.75
C SER A 134 18.56 7.45 21.98
N GLU A 135 19.18 7.97 20.93
CA GLU A 135 18.58 8.94 20.03
C GLU A 135 18.52 8.35 18.61
N LEU A 136 17.36 8.47 17.98
CA LEU A 136 17.14 8.10 16.60
C LEU A 136 17.10 9.35 15.73
N THR A 137 18.01 9.45 14.76
CA THR A 137 17.99 10.54 13.78
C THR A 137 17.02 10.23 12.64
N LEU A 138 16.07 11.13 12.41
CA LEU A 138 15.06 11.00 11.36
C LEU A 138 15.54 11.58 10.03
N ARG A 139 14.99 11.05 8.93
CA ARG A 139 15.32 11.51 7.57
C ARG A 139 14.70 12.88 7.27
N LYS A 140 15.54 13.92 7.24
CA LYS A 140 15.12 15.32 7.03
C LYS A 140 14.68 15.68 5.60
N ARG A 141 15.11 14.92 4.58
CA ARG A 141 14.91 15.27 3.15
C ARG A 141 13.48 15.03 2.63
N ILE A 142 12.59 14.45 3.42
CA ILE A 142 11.26 14.02 2.96
C ILE A 142 10.42 15.22 2.49
N SER A 143 10.44 16.33 3.23
CA SER A 143 9.67 17.54 2.87
C SER A 143 10.05 18.04 1.47
N LYS A 144 11.35 18.17 1.18
CA LYS A 144 11.87 18.59 -0.13
C LYS A 144 11.48 17.60 -1.25
N LEU A 145 11.50 16.29 -0.99
CA LEU A 145 11.08 15.28 -1.97
C LEU A 145 9.58 15.38 -2.29
N ILE A 146 8.74 15.63 -1.28
CA ILE A 146 7.29 15.83 -1.47
C ILE A 146 7.03 17.10 -2.28
N GLU A 147 7.76 18.18 -1.99
CA GLU A 147 7.68 19.43 -2.74
C GLU A 147 8.08 19.24 -4.20
N GLN A 148 9.20 18.57 -4.47
CA GLN A 148 9.64 18.23 -5.83
C GLN A 148 8.58 17.40 -6.57
N LYS A 149 8.04 16.35 -5.93
CA LYS A 149 6.95 15.54 -6.48
C LYS A 149 5.72 16.39 -6.82
N ARG A 150 5.35 17.33 -5.93
CA ARG A 150 4.25 18.27 -6.15
C ARG A 150 4.53 19.19 -7.35
N ASN A 151 5.73 19.74 -7.45
CA ASN A 151 6.12 20.64 -8.54
C ASN A 151 6.13 19.93 -9.89
N TYR A 152 6.69 18.72 -9.98
CA TYR A 152 6.61 17.92 -11.21
C TYR A 152 5.16 17.62 -11.63
N ARG A 153 4.27 17.36 -10.67
CA ARG A 153 2.84 17.20 -10.97
C ARG A 153 2.22 18.49 -11.51
N LYS A 154 2.53 19.64 -10.91
CA LYS A 154 2.06 20.95 -11.39
C LYS A 154 2.52 21.21 -12.82
N THR A 155 3.82 21.03 -13.10
CA THR A 155 4.40 21.24 -14.44
C THR A 155 3.80 20.33 -15.50
N ARG A 156 3.56 19.05 -15.19
CA ARG A 156 2.87 18.15 -16.13
C ARG A 156 1.46 18.65 -16.45
N ARG A 157 0.70 19.08 -15.45
CA ARG A 157 -0.67 19.60 -15.64
C ARG A 157 -0.69 20.92 -16.40
N SER A 158 0.24 21.84 -16.13
CA SER A 158 0.31 23.11 -16.86
C SER A 158 0.64 22.90 -18.34
N ARG A 159 1.52 21.94 -18.67
CA ARG A 159 1.80 21.56 -20.07
C ARG A 159 0.59 20.95 -20.77
N LEU A 160 -0.30 20.25 -20.05
CA LEU A 160 -1.55 19.73 -20.62
C LEU A 160 -2.57 20.85 -20.92
N TRP A 161 -2.45 22.02 -20.30
CA TRP A 161 -3.41 23.12 -20.45
C TRP A 161 -3.37 23.76 -21.84
N TYR A 162 -2.20 23.77 -22.48
CA TYR A 162 -2.02 24.24 -23.86
C TYR A 162 -2.46 23.24 -24.94
N ARG A 163 -2.95 22.04 -24.56
CA ARG A 163 -3.56 21.13 -25.55
C ARG A 163 -4.87 21.75 -26.01
N LYS A 164 -5.06 21.87 -27.34
CA LYS A 164 -6.30 22.34 -27.95
C LYS A 164 -7.47 21.57 -27.32
N ARG A 165 -8.26 22.27 -26.49
CA ARG A 165 -9.40 21.68 -25.80
C ARG A 165 -10.36 21.19 -26.88
N HIS A 166 -10.52 19.88 -27.02
CA HIS A 166 -11.60 19.36 -27.86
C HIS A 166 -12.91 19.87 -27.26
N LYS A 167 -13.64 20.68 -28.03
CA LYS A 167 -14.99 21.08 -27.63
C LYS A 167 -15.78 19.78 -27.43
N PRO A 168 -16.54 19.62 -26.33
CA PRO A 168 -17.45 18.49 -26.23
C PRO A 168 -18.34 18.49 -27.48
N SER A 169 -18.52 17.33 -28.11
CA SER A 169 -19.42 17.19 -29.25
C SER A 169 -20.85 17.36 -28.74
N VAL A 170 -21.32 18.62 -28.72
CA VAL A 170 -22.70 18.95 -28.39
C VAL A 170 -23.54 18.70 -29.64
N ARG A 171 -24.56 17.85 -29.51
CA ARG A 171 -25.50 17.56 -30.59
C ARG A 171 -26.24 18.86 -30.99
N ARG A 172 -26.02 19.32 -32.23
CA ARG A 172 -26.63 20.56 -32.74
C ARG A 172 -27.93 20.35 -33.53
N LYS A 173 -28.18 19.13 -34.02
CA LYS A 173 -29.35 18.79 -34.84
C LYS A 173 -30.21 17.77 -34.11
N ARG A 174 -31.54 17.92 -34.23
CA ARG A 174 -32.52 16.96 -33.74
C ARG A 174 -32.64 15.81 -34.74
N TYR A 175 -32.57 14.57 -34.27
CA TYR A 175 -32.81 13.39 -35.13
C TYR A 175 -34.31 13.15 -35.33
N ARG A 176 -34.64 12.50 -36.46
CA ARG A 176 -36.02 12.16 -36.83
C ARG A 176 -36.75 11.31 -35.79
N LEU A 177 -36.01 10.42 -35.12
CA LEU A 177 -36.53 9.57 -34.05
C LEU A 177 -36.00 10.05 -32.70
N GLN A 178 -36.87 10.06 -31.70
CA GLN A 178 -36.59 10.44 -30.34
C GLN A 178 -36.70 9.25 -29.40
N PRO A 179 -36.00 9.28 -28.25
CA PRO A 179 -36.23 8.30 -27.20
C PRO A 179 -37.71 8.28 -26.81
N ASN A 180 -38.24 7.08 -26.64
CA ASN A 180 -39.63 6.73 -26.36
C ASN A 180 -40.61 6.70 -27.54
N ASP A 181 -40.17 6.98 -28.78
CA ASP A 181 -41.02 6.77 -29.96
C ASP A 181 -41.33 5.26 -30.13
N LEU A 182 -42.51 4.95 -30.64
CA LEU A 182 -42.94 3.60 -30.99
C LEU A 182 -42.77 3.38 -32.50
N VAL A 183 -42.07 2.30 -32.83
CA VAL A 183 -41.64 1.99 -34.19
C VAL A 183 -41.88 0.50 -34.43
N LYS A 184 -42.20 0.13 -35.67
CA LYS A 184 -42.47 -1.24 -36.09
C LYS A 184 -41.25 -1.79 -36.84
N TYR A 185 -40.80 -2.98 -36.43
CA TYR A 185 -39.70 -3.70 -37.07
C TYR A 185 -40.08 -5.16 -37.29
N ILE A 186 -40.07 -5.64 -38.54
CA ILE A 186 -40.39 -7.03 -38.94
C ILE A 186 -41.74 -7.52 -38.34
N LYS A 187 -42.69 -6.62 -38.10
CA LYS A 187 -44.01 -6.85 -37.44
C LYS A 187 -44.04 -6.80 -35.91
N SER A 188 -42.92 -6.60 -35.23
CA SER A 188 -42.89 -6.36 -33.79
C SER A 188 -42.95 -4.87 -33.47
N LEU A 189 -43.73 -4.51 -32.45
CA LEU A 189 -43.78 -3.14 -31.92
C LEU A 189 -42.68 -2.95 -30.88
N CYS A 190 -41.82 -1.96 -31.12
CA CYS A 190 -40.64 -1.69 -30.32
C CYS A 190 -40.58 -0.22 -29.91
N LYS A 191 -39.93 0.06 -28.78
CA LYS A 191 -39.73 1.41 -28.24
C LYS A 191 -38.32 1.89 -28.51
N VAL A 192 -38.14 3.13 -28.98
CA VAL A 192 -36.82 3.75 -29.17
C VAL A 192 -36.18 4.04 -27.82
N LYS A 193 -34.97 3.52 -27.59
CA LYS A 193 -34.13 3.87 -26.44
C LYS A 193 -33.17 5.02 -26.76
N GLY A 194 -32.64 5.05 -27.98
CA GLY A 194 -31.72 6.09 -28.40
C GLY A 194 -31.33 5.95 -29.87
N VAL A 195 -30.71 6.99 -30.40
CA VAL A 195 -30.29 7.08 -31.80
C VAL A 195 -28.78 7.32 -31.85
N PRO A 196 -27.96 6.27 -31.96
CA PRO A 196 -26.51 6.39 -32.17
C PRO A 196 -26.14 6.80 -33.61
N ASN A 197 -24.84 6.92 -33.88
CA ASN A 197 -24.26 7.13 -35.22
C ASN A 197 -24.94 8.26 -36.02
N TYR A 198 -25.05 9.43 -35.40
CA TYR A 198 -25.60 10.63 -36.02
C TYR A 198 -27.00 10.50 -36.66
N GLY A 199 -27.82 9.53 -36.24
CA GLY A 199 -29.15 9.34 -36.84
C GLY A 199 -29.27 8.15 -37.77
N GLU A 200 -28.20 7.39 -38.01
CA GLU A 200 -28.21 6.28 -38.98
C GLU A 200 -28.74 4.96 -38.40
N TYR A 201 -28.54 4.76 -37.09
CA TYR A 201 -29.02 3.59 -36.37
C TYR A 201 -29.91 4.00 -35.20
N VAL A 202 -30.84 3.12 -34.86
CA VAL A 202 -31.73 3.25 -33.71
C VAL A 202 -31.58 2.03 -32.83
N THR A 203 -31.44 2.30 -31.54
CA THR A 203 -31.51 1.29 -30.50
C THR A 203 -32.97 1.13 -30.09
N LEU A 204 -33.55 -0.01 -30.42
CA LEU A 204 -34.91 -0.40 -30.08
C LEU A 204 -34.94 -1.33 -28.86
N VAL A 205 -36.03 -1.27 -28.10
CA VAL A 205 -36.33 -2.12 -26.96
C VAL A 205 -37.65 -2.84 -27.26
N ASN A 206 -37.61 -4.17 -27.26
CA ASN A 206 -38.81 -4.99 -27.41
C ASN A 206 -39.66 -4.96 -26.14
N LYS A 207 -40.91 -5.45 -26.21
CA LYS A 207 -41.79 -5.60 -25.03
C LYS A 207 -41.17 -6.43 -23.90
N ILE A 208 -40.28 -7.36 -24.25
CA ILE A 208 -39.55 -8.25 -23.33
C ILE A 208 -38.28 -7.57 -22.74
N GLY A 209 -37.96 -6.35 -23.17
CA GLY A 209 -36.78 -5.60 -22.71
C GLY A 209 -35.46 -5.87 -23.46
N LYS A 210 -35.46 -6.80 -24.44
CA LYS A 210 -34.29 -7.04 -25.31
C LYS A 210 -33.95 -5.81 -26.15
N ILE A 211 -32.66 -5.48 -26.22
CA ILE A 211 -32.13 -4.30 -26.92
C ILE A 211 -31.58 -4.73 -28.28
N CYS A 212 -32.01 -4.08 -29.35
CA CYS A 212 -31.53 -4.34 -30.72
C CYS A 212 -31.11 -3.04 -31.41
N GLY A 213 -29.97 -3.04 -32.10
CA GLY A 213 -29.51 -1.92 -32.93
C GLY A 213 -29.88 -2.17 -34.39
N ILE A 214 -30.69 -1.30 -34.98
CA ILE A 214 -31.21 -1.47 -36.34
C ILE A 214 -31.01 -0.18 -37.13
N ASN A 215 -30.74 -0.30 -38.43
CA ASN A 215 -30.64 0.87 -39.31
C ASN A 215 -32.01 1.55 -39.45
N VAL A 216 -32.06 2.88 -39.35
CA VAL A 216 -33.32 3.65 -39.34
C VAL A 216 -34.18 3.40 -40.58
N ARG A 217 -33.57 3.11 -41.73
CA ARG A 217 -34.29 2.83 -42.99
C ARG A 217 -35.17 1.58 -42.93
N LYS A 218 -34.89 0.65 -42.02
CA LYS A 218 -35.59 -0.64 -41.89
C LYS A 218 -36.76 -0.58 -40.91
N ILE A 219 -37.13 0.61 -40.42
CA ILE A 219 -38.07 0.76 -39.31
C ILE A 219 -39.19 1.73 -39.71
N GLU A 220 -40.43 1.35 -39.43
CA GLU A 220 -41.62 2.15 -39.75
C GLU A 220 -42.15 2.86 -38.50
N MET A 221 -42.28 4.18 -38.56
CA MET A 221 -42.80 4.94 -37.42
C MET A 221 -44.27 4.63 -37.17
N VAL A 222 -44.62 4.39 -35.90
CA VAL A 222 -46.00 4.13 -35.47
C VAL A 222 -46.55 5.30 -34.67
N LYS A 223 -45.81 5.76 -33.65
CA LYS A 223 -46.26 6.83 -32.76
C LYS A 223 -45.08 7.57 -32.14
N TYR A 224 -45.17 8.89 -32.11
CA TYR A 224 -44.21 9.73 -31.38
C TYR A 224 -44.42 9.58 -29.86
N GLY A 225 -43.32 9.44 -29.12
CA GLY A 225 -43.32 9.24 -27.68
C GLY A 225 -43.67 10.49 -26.88
N LYS A 226 -43.48 11.67 -27.48
CA LYS A 226 -44.05 12.95 -27.02
C LYS A 226 -45.16 13.36 -28.00
N GLY A 227 -46.15 14.14 -27.52
CA GLY A 227 -47.33 14.56 -28.29
C GLY A 227 -47.04 15.21 -29.66
N ILE A 228 -48.11 15.54 -30.39
CA ILE A 228 -48.13 15.94 -31.82
C ILE A 228 -46.88 16.74 -32.22
N GLN A 229 -46.07 16.17 -33.12
CA GLN A 229 -44.97 16.85 -33.78
C GLN A 229 -45.41 17.21 -35.20
N PHE A 230 -45.46 18.51 -35.50
CA PHE A 230 -45.69 19.06 -36.83
C PHE A 230 -44.46 18.88 -37.72
#